data_AF-A0A958ISX9-F1
#
_entry.id   AF-A0A958ISX9-F1
#
_cell.length_a   1.000
_cell.length_b   1.000
_cell.length_c   1.000
_cell.angle_alpha   90.00
_cell.angle_beta   90.00
_cell.angle_gamma   90.00
#
_symmetry.space_group_name_H-M   'P 1'
#
loop_
_entity.id
_entity.type
_entity.pdbx_description
1 polymer ?
#
loop_
_entity_poly.entity_id
_entity_poly.type
_entity_poly.pdbx_seq_one_letter_code
_entity_poly.pdbx_strand_id
1 'polypeptide(L)' 'DGEIVFPLSAKGHAAVVEGQVEKVELTQKQAIGWLSHEAEERGVPFDSTTVTGPMTIWRIKGAGAEIKS' A
#
# COMPACT_ATOMS: atom_id res chain seq x y z
N ASP A 1 -3.08 -19.46 -0.65
CA ASP A 1 -2.71 -18.55 0.45
C ASP A 1 -1.25 -18.71 0.79
N GLY A 2 -0.51 -17.62 0.68
CA GLY A 2 0.87 -17.49 1.14
C GLY A 2 0.95 -16.22 1.96
N GLU A 3 1.20 -16.35 3.26
CA GLU A 3 1.37 -15.22 4.16
C GLU A 3 2.86 -14.89 4.23
N ILE A 4 3.24 -13.67 3.82
CA ILE A 4 4.62 -13.20 3.97
C ILE A 4 4.77 -12.67 5.39
N VAL A 5 5.44 -13.43 6.25
CA VAL A 5 5.70 -13.05 7.64
C VAL A 5 7.15 -12.60 7.79
N PHE A 6 7.36 -11.35 8.21
CA PHE A 6 8.68 -10.83 8.56
C PHE A 6 8.94 -11.03 10.06
N PRO A 7 9.91 -11.86 10.47
CA PRO A 7 10.19 -12.10 11.88
C PRO A 7 10.86 -10.88 12.53
N LEU A 8 10.73 -10.72 13.85
CA LEU A 8 11.35 -9.61 14.59
C LEU A 8 12.88 -9.58 14.43
N SER A 9 13.52 -10.73 14.25
CA SER A 9 14.97 -10.85 13.99
C SER A 9 15.40 -10.18 12.68
N ALA A 10 14.49 -10.04 11.72
CA ALA A 10 14.75 -9.38 10.44
C ALA A 10 14.66 -7.85 10.52
N LYS A 11 14.28 -7.28 11.68
CA LYS A 11 14.15 -5.84 11.84
C LYS A 11 15.47 -5.14 11.50
N GLY A 12 15.41 -4.14 10.62
CA GLY A 12 16.57 -3.38 10.17
C GLY A 12 17.31 -3.98 8.97
N HIS A 13 16.96 -5.19 8.51
CA HIS A 13 17.54 -5.79 7.32
C HIS A 13 16.77 -5.37 6.06
N ALA A 14 17.49 -5.28 4.94
CA ALA A 14 16.86 -5.08 3.64
C ALA A 14 16.26 -6.39 3.13
N ALA A 15 15.15 -6.32 2.40
CA ALA A 15 14.57 -7.46 1.71
C ALA A 15 14.43 -7.20 0.22
N VAL A 16 14.63 -8.24 -0.59
CA VAL A 16 14.24 -8.27 -2.00
C VAL A 16 12.84 -8.85 -2.05
N VAL A 17 11.88 -8.07 -2.54
CA VAL A 17 10.48 -8.49 -2.67
C VAL A 17 10.18 -8.74 -4.14
N GLU A 18 9.62 -9.90 -4.44
CA GLU A 18 9.17 -10.26 -5.78
C GLU A 18 7.64 -10.20 -5.85
N GLY A 19 7.12 -9.78 -7.00
CA GLY A 19 5.69 -9.66 -7.19
C GLY A 19 5.33 -9.09 -8.55
N GLN A 20 4.03 -8.88 -8.75
CA GLN A 20 3.51 -8.26 -9.97
C GLN A 20 3.24 -6.78 -9.72
N VAL A 21 3.70 -5.92 -10.63
CA VAL A 21 3.28 -4.52 -10.64
C VAL A 21 1.82 -4.45 -11.09
N GLU A 22 0.98 -3.84 -10.25
CA GLU A 22 -0.44 -3.67 -10.50
C GLU A 22 -0.77 -2.18 -10.61
N LYS A 23 -1.50 -1.83 -11.67
CA LYS A 23 -2.15 -0.54 -11.83
C LYS A 23 -3.57 -0.63 -11.28
N VAL A 24 -3.85 0.09 -10.23
CA VAL A 24 -5.19 0.18 -9.64
C VAL A 24 -5.79 1.52 -10.01
N GLU A 25 -6.82 1.51 -10.85
CA GLU A 25 -7.56 2.71 -11.24
C GLU A 25 -8.77 2.87 -10.33
N LEU A 26 -8.81 3.98 -9.60
CA LEU A 26 -9.88 4.32 -8.67
C LEU A 26 -10.75 5.41 -9.28
N THR A 27 -12.06 5.21 -9.22
CA THR A 27 -13.02 6.32 -9.38
C THR A 27 -12.81 7.35 -8.27
N GLN A 28 -13.29 8.58 -8.46
CA GLN A 28 -13.21 9.62 -7.43
C GLN A 28 -13.80 9.16 -6.08
N LYS A 29 -14.93 8.44 -6.10
CA LYS A 29 -15.54 7.88 -4.89
C LYS A 29 -14.63 6.87 -4.19
N GLN A 30 -13.98 5.99 -4.95
CA GLN A 30 -13.03 5.02 -4.39
C GLN A 30 -11.76 5.71 -3.89
N ALA A 31 -11.28 6.74 -4.58
CA ALA A 31 -10.12 7.53 -4.16
C ALA A 31 -10.39 8.24 -2.82
N ILE A 32 -11.58 8.82 -2.63
CA ILE A 32 -12.01 9.39 -1.35
C ILE A 32 -11.96 8.34 -0.24
N GLY A 33 -12.50 7.14 -0.48
CA GLY A 33 -12.47 6.06 0.50
C GLY A 33 -11.04 5.61 0.85
N TRP A 34 -10.18 5.45 -0.15
CA TRP A 34 -8.78 5.09 0.03
C TRP A 34 -8.03 6.13 0.87
N LEU A 35 -8.11 7.41 0.48
CA LEU A 35 -7.40 8.50 1.15
C LEU A 35 -7.93 8.77 2.56
N SER A 36 -9.23 8.60 2.78
CA SER A 36 -9.81 8.69 4.12
C SER A 36 -9.24 7.63 5.06
N HIS A 37 -9.11 6.40 4.59
CA HIS A 37 -8.54 5.30 5.39
C HIS A 37 -7.05 5.53 5.66
N GLU A 38 -6.29 5.96 4.66
CA GLU A 38 -4.88 6.30 4.83
C GLU A 38 -4.67 7.46 5.84
N ALA A 39 -5.55 8.46 5.82
CA ALA A 39 -5.50 9.56 6.78
C ALA A 39 -5.83 9.10 8.20
N GLU A 40 -6.80 8.20 8.36
CA GLU A 40 -7.14 7.55 9.64
C GLU A 40 -5.95 6.77 10.20
N GLU A 41 -5.29 5.93 9.40
CA GLU A 41 -4.10 5.16 9.81
C GLU A 41 -2.94 6.07 10.23
N ARG A 42 -2.79 7.22 9.59
CA ARG A 42 -1.75 8.22 9.88
C ARG A 42 -2.14 9.18 11.01
N GLY A 43 -3.40 9.16 11.47
CA GLY A 43 -3.92 10.08 12.48
C GLY A 43 -3.97 11.54 12.03
N VAL A 44 -4.18 11.81 10.73
CA VAL A 44 -4.25 13.17 10.17
C VAL A 44 -5.68 13.51 9.70
N PRO A 45 -6.10 14.79 9.75
CA PRO A 45 -7.41 15.20 9.22
C PRO A 45 -7.53 14.95 7.71
N PHE A 46 -8.74 14.60 7.26
CA PHE A 46 -9.05 14.38 5.85
C PHE A 46 -10.25 15.23 5.41
N ASP A 47 -10.12 15.92 4.28
CA ASP A 47 -11.21 16.65 3.63
C ASP A 47 -11.48 16.06 2.25
N SER A 48 -12.62 15.39 2.10
CA SER A 48 -13.01 14.76 0.84
C SER A 48 -13.17 15.74 -0.34
N THR A 49 -13.39 17.03 -0.07
CA THR A 49 -13.58 18.04 -1.12
C THR A 49 -12.29 18.36 -1.86
N THR A 50 -11.13 18.03 -1.28
CA THR A 50 -9.82 18.21 -1.93
C THR A 50 -9.55 17.13 -3.00
N VAL A 51 -10.39 16.09 -3.09
CA VAL A 51 -10.25 15.02 -4.10
C VAL A 51 -11.01 15.40 -5.36
N THR A 52 -10.28 15.87 -6.38
CA THR A 52 -10.86 16.49 -7.58
C THR A 52 -11.08 15.54 -8.75
N GLY A 53 -10.87 14.24 -8.60
CA GLY A 53 -11.03 13.29 -9.70
C GLY A 53 -10.61 11.85 -9.40
N PRO A 54 -10.58 10.98 -10.43
CA PRO A 54 -10.07 9.62 -10.31
C PRO A 54 -8.57 9.62 -9.98
N MET A 55 -8.10 8.52 -9.39
CA MET A 55 -6.72 8.33 -8.96
C MET A 55 -6.17 7.01 -9.49
N THR A 56 -4.88 6.96 -9.81
CA THR A 56 -4.19 5.70 -10.11
C THR A 56 -3.19 5.40 -9.02
N ILE A 57 -3.25 4.20 -8.46
CA ILE A 57 -2.26 3.68 -7.51
C ILE A 57 -1.44 2.60 -8.22
N TRP A 58 -0.12 2.72 -8.13
CA TRP A 58 0.79 1.66 -8.52
C TRP A 58 1.25 0.92 -7.28
N ARG A 59 1.02 -0.40 -7.24
CA ARG A 59 1.46 -1.25 -6.13
C ARG A 59 2.16 -2.50 -6.63
N ILE A 60 2.97 -3.10 -5.77
CA ILE A 60 3.49 -4.45 -6.00
C ILE A 60 2.59 -5.42 -5.24
N LYS A 61 1.93 -6.32 -5.98
CA LYS A 61 1.27 -7.47 -5.38
C LYS A 61 2.35 -8.53 -5.10
N GLY A 62 2.83 -8.56 -3.86
CA GLY A 62 3.90 -9.44 -3.42
C GLY A 62 3.54 -10.92 -3.59
N ALA A 63 4.50 -11.69 -4.10
CA ALA A 63 4.45 -13.14 -4.20
C ALA A 63 5.45 -13.81 -3.24
N GLY A 64 6.56 -13.15 -2.94
CA GLY A 64 7.59 -13.63 -2.03
C GLY A 64 8.57 -12.53 -1.61
N ALA A 65 9.38 -12.81 -0.60
CA ALA A 65 10.42 -11.91 -0.14
C ALA A 65 11.63 -12.70 0.40
N GLU A 66 12.83 -12.21 0.11
CA GLU A 66 14.10 -12.71 0.65
C GLU A 66 14.76 -11.62 1.49
N ILE A 67 15.05 -11.91 2.75
CA ILE A 67 15.76 -10.97 3.64
C ILE A 67 17.26 -11.13 3.42
N LYS A 68 17.95 -10.04 3.07
CA LYS A 68 19.40 -10.03 2.96
C LYS A 68 20.01 -10.01 4.36
N SER A 69 20.83 -11.02 4.64
CA SER A 69 21.68 -11.14 5.84
C SER A 69 22.86 -10.17 5.80
#